data_AF-T0Y0K8-F1
#
_entry.id   AF-T0Y0K8-F1
#
_cell.length_a   1.000
_cell.length_b   1.000
_cell.length_c   1.000
_cell.angle_alpha   90.00
_cell.angle_beta   90.00
_cell.angle_gamma   90.00
#
_symmetry.space_group_name_H-M   'P 1'
#
loop_
_entity.id
_entity.type
_entity.pdbx_description
1 polymer ?
#
loop_
_entity_poly.entity_id
_entity_poly.type
_entity_poly.pdbx_seq_one_letter_code
_entity_poly.pdbx_strand_id
1 'polypeptide(L)'
;MLGFPERDEDLFREFVHVVLEGIDQPVEQRIEQFAPIEEYFAVQIEDHRAHPRDDLTTYLLTVEVGGQRLAPEHVFGTMILILVAGIDTTWSAIGASLWHLATNPGDLARLASEPELMATAVEEFLRFYAPVSM
;
A
#
# COMPACT_ATOMS: atom_id res chain seq x y z
N MET A 1 -6.75 8.47 1.61
CA MET A 1 -6.28 8.54 0.20
C MET A 1 -7.18 7.76 -0.74
N LEU A 2 -7.35 6.44 -0.56
CA LEU A 2 -8.19 5.61 -1.44
C LEU A 2 -9.71 5.81 -1.25
N GLY A 3 -10.15 6.43 -0.15
CA GLY A 3 -11.58 6.60 0.12
C GLY A 3 -12.24 5.42 0.85
N PHE A 4 -11.46 4.41 1.21
CA PHE A 4 -11.97 3.24 1.92
C PHE A 4 -12.07 3.47 3.44
N PRO A 5 -12.96 2.75 4.15
CA PRO A 5 -13.11 2.89 5.61
C PRO A 5 -11.86 2.46 6.37
N GLU A 6 -11.38 3.30 7.31
CA GLU A 6 -10.22 2.98 8.15
C GLU A 6 -10.45 1.75 9.05
N ARG A 7 -11.70 1.49 9.45
CA ARG A 7 -12.08 0.32 10.26
C ARG A 7 -11.81 -1.03 9.57
N ASP A 8 -11.55 -1.02 8.27
CA ASP A 8 -11.28 -2.22 7.48
C ASP A 8 -9.77 -2.59 7.48
N GLU A 9 -8.96 -1.95 8.35
CA GLU A 9 -7.50 -2.14 8.40
C GLU A 9 -7.06 -3.61 8.54
N ASP A 10 -7.78 -4.41 9.32
CA ASP A 10 -7.46 -5.83 9.50
C ASP A 10 -7.68 -6.62 8.20
N LEU A 11 -8.70 -6.26 7.41
CA LEU A 11 -8.91 -6.85 6.08
C LEU A 11 -7.77 -6.49 5.13
N PHE A 12 -7.28 -5.24 5.19
CA PHE A 12 -6.18 -4.81 4.33
C PHE A 12 -4.87 -5.53 4.65
N ARG A 13 -4.62 -5.87 5.91
CA ARG A 13 -3.46 -6.71 6.29
C ARG A 13 -3.56 -8.10 5.66
N GLU A 14 -4.73 -8.72 5.69
CA GLU A 14 -4.96 -10.01 5.04
C GLU A 14 -4.80 -9.92 3.51
N PHE A 15 -5.26 -8.83 2.89
CA PHE A 15 -5.09 -8.61 1.45
C PHE A 15 -3.62 -8.52 1.05
N VAL A 16 -2.79 -7.82 1.84
CA VAL A 16 -1.34 -7.74 1.61
C VAL A 16 -0.71 -9.13 1.68
N HIS A 17 -1.06 -9.93 2.70
CA HIS A 17 -0.56 -11.29 2.85
C HIS A 17 -0.92 -12.17 1.65
N VAL A 18 -2.20 -12.15 1.22
CA VAL A 18 -2.67 -12.90 0.04
C VAL A 18 -1.91 -12.49 -1.23
N VAL A 19 -1.72 -11.18 -1.45
CA VAL A 19 -1.12 -10.66 -2.68
C VAL A 19 0.38 -10.95 -2.74
N LEU A 20 1.11 -10.80 -1.64
CA LEU A 20 2.57 -10.91 -1.61
C LEU A 20 3.07 -12.32 -1.30
N GLU A 21 2.43 -13.03 -0.37
CA GLU A 21 2.89 -14.35 0.09
C GLU A 21 2.21 -15.52 -0.64
N GLY A 22 1.14 -15.24 -1.40
CA GLY A 22 0.42 -16.24 -2.19
C GLY A 22 1.04 -16.58 -3.55
N ILE A 23 2.14 -15.94 -3.95
CA ILE A 23 2.66 -16.01 -5.33
C ILE A 23 3.09 -17.42 -5.77
N ASP A 24 3.61 -18.22 -4.84
CA ASP A 24 4.14 -19.57 -5.08
C ASP A 24 3.07 -20.67 -4.94
N GLN A 25 1.83 -20.30 -4.57
CA GLN A 25 0.73 -21.25 -4.42
C GLN A 25 0.17 -21.69 -5.79
N PRO A 26 -0.47 -22.88 -5.86
CA PRO A 26 -1.20 -23.31 -7.05
C PRO A 26 -2.22 -22.27 -7.53
N VAL A 27 -2.42 -22.18 -8.85
CA VAL A 27 -3.29 -21.17 -9.47
C VAL A 27 -4.71 -21.22 -8.90
N GLU A 28 -5.26 -22.42 -8.71
CA GLU A 28 -6.61 -22.62 -8.18
C GLU A 28 -6.75 -22.04 -6.78
N GLN A 29 -5.75 -22.26 -5.92
CA GLN A 29 -5.73 -21.73 -4.55
C GLN A 29 -5.57 -20.20 -4.56
N ARG A 30 -4.75 -19.66 -5.47
CA ARG A 30 -4.61 -18.20 -5.62
C ARG A 30 -5.92 -17.54 -6.02
N ILE A 31 -6.65 -18.13 -6.95
CA ILE A 31 -7.97 -17.63 -7.38
C ILE A 31 -8.95 -17.62 -6.20
N GLU A 32 -9.02 -18.71 -5.43
CA GLU A 32 -9.90 -18.80 -4.26
C GLU A 32 -9.56 -17.76 -3.19
N GLN A 33 -8.27 -17.54 -2.93
CA GLN A 33 -7.82 -16.55 -1.94
C GLN A 33 -8.02 -15.10 -2.41
N PHE A 34 -8.03 -14.85 -3.73
CA PHE A 34 -8.22 -13.51 -4.28
C PHE A 34 -9.70 -13.09 -4.36
N ALA A 35 -10.63 -14.04 -4.42
CA ALA A 35 -12.05 -13.74 -4.59
C ALA A 35 -12.63 -12.76 -3.55
N PRO A 36 -12.32 -12.86 -2.23
CA PRO A 36 -12.76 -11.87 -1.25
C PRO A 36 -12.23 -10.46 -1.49
N ILE A 37 -11.03 -10.34 -2.07
CA ILE A 37 -10.43 -9.05 -2.43
C ILE A 37 -11.23 -8.43 -3.57
N GLU A 38 -11.49 -9.20 -4.63
CA GLU A 38 -12.30 -8.75 -5.77
C GLU A 38 -13.70 -8.29 -5.33
N GLU A 39 -14.35 -9.06 -4.45
CA GLU A 39 -15.67 -8.72 -3.90
C GLU A 39 -15.64 -7.40 -3.12
N TYR A 40 -14.66 -7.23 -2.21
CA TYR A 40 -14.53 -6.01 -1.42
C TYR A 40 -14.38 -4.78 -2.32
N PHE A 41 -13.46 -4.83 -3.29
CA PHE A 41 -13.22 -3.70 -4.17
C PHE A 41 -14.41 -3.44 -5.10
N ALA A 42 -15.13 -4.46 -5.56
CA ALA A 42 -16.35 -4.27 -6.34
C ALA A 42 -17.41 -3.48 -5.56
N VAL A 43 -17.62 -3.81 -4.27
CA VAL A 43 -18.51 -3.06 -3.39
C VAL A 43 -18.03 -1.62 -3.21
N GLN A 44 -16.74 -1.41 -2.95
CA GLN A 44 -16.19 -0.06 -2.80
C GLN A 44 -16.33 0.77 -4.08
N ILE A 45 -16.07 0.18 -5.25
CA ILE A 45 -16.22 0.87 -6.55
C ILE A 45 -17.66 1.32 -6.75
N GLU A 46 -18.63 0.44 -6.51
CA GLU A 46 -20.04 0.79 -6.72
C GLU A 46 -20.51 1.85 -5.73
N ASP A 47 -20.05 1.78 -4.48
CA ASP A 47 -20.32 2.82 -3.49
C ASP A 47 -19.73 4.18 -3.90
N HIS A 48 -18.51 4.24 -4.43
CA HIS A 48 -17.92 5.50 -4.92
C HIS A 48 -18.60 6.01 -6.21
N ARG A 49 -19.16 5.12 -7.03
CA ARG A 49 -20.01 5.51 -8.18
C ARG A 49 -21.30 6.17 -7.71
N ALA A 50 -21.95 5.60 -6.69
CA ALA A 50 -23.19 6.12 -6.12
C ALA A 50 -22.98 7.37 -5.25
N HIS A 51 -21.85 7.44 -4.56
CA HIS A 51 -21.50 8.49 -3.59
C HIS A 51 -20.08 9.03 -3.85
N PRO A 52 -19.86 9.82 -4.91
CA PRO A 52 -18.55 10.39 -5.23
C PRO A 52 -17.98 11.23 -4.08
N ARG A 53 -16.66 11.12 -3.85
CA ARG A 53 -15.95 11.83 -2.78
C ARG A 53 -14.64 12.43 -3.31
N ASP A 54 -13.96 13.23 -2.50
CA ASP A 54 -12.65 13.77 -2.84
C ASP A 54 -11.54 12.76 -2.48
N ASP A 55 -11.43 11.71 -3.28
CA ASP A 55 -10.47 10.62 -3.09
C ASP A 55 -9.95 10.02 -4.42
N LEU A 56 -8.94 9.16 -4.30
CA LEU A 56 -8.30 8.56 -5.47
C LEU A 56 -9.23 7.61 -6.23
N THR A 57 -10.13 6.90 -5.53
CA THR A 57 -11.08 5.98 -6.19
C THR A 57 -12.04 6.75 -7.08
N THR A 58 -12.63 7.84 -6.58
CA THR A 58 -13.50 8.73 -7.35
C THR A 58 -12.74 9.38 -8.50
N TYR A 59 -11.49 9.80 -8.27
CA TYR A 59 -10.63 10.32 -9.33
C TYR A 59 -10.42 9.28 -10.45
N LEU A 60 -10.06 8.04 -10.12
CA LEU A 60 -9.83 6.99 -11.12
C LEU A 60 -11.11 6.58 -11.86
N LEU A 61 -12.27 6.61 -11.19
CA LEU A 61 -13.57 6.39 -11.83
C LEU A 61 -13.97 7.52 -12.79
N THR A 62 -13.41 8.72 -12.58
CA THR A 62 -13.81 9.93 -13.32
C THR A 62 -12.77 10.48 -14.28
N VAL A 63 -11.53 10.00 -14.24
CA VAL A 63 -10.47 10.46 -15.14
C VAL A 63 -10.69 9.95 -16.56
N GLU A 64 -10.30 10.76 -17.54
CA GLU A 64 -10.26 10.38 -18.94
C GLU A 64 -8.80 10.33 -19.42
N VAL A 65 -8.42 9.22 -20.04
CA VAL A 65 -7.11 9.01 -20.65
C VAL A 65 -7.35 8.78 -22.15
N GLY A 66 -6.80 9.66 -22.98
CA GLY A 66 -7.06 9.60 -24.43
C GLY A 66 -8.52 9.82 -24.81
N GLY A 67 -9.27 10.56 -23.98
CA GLY A 67 -10.70 10.83 -24.20
C GLY A 67 -11.63 9.68 -23.83
N GLN A 68 -11.13 8.65 -23.12
CA GLN A 68 -11.93 7.52 -22.63
C GLN A 68 -11.77 7.36 -21.12
N ARG A 69 -12.86 6.95 -20.46
CA ARG A 69 -12.82 6.56 -19.04
C ARG A 69 -12.01 5.28 -18.88
N LEU A 70 -11.38 5.12 -17.72
CA LEU A 70 -10.71 3.87 -17.37
C LEU A 70 -11.71 2.71 -17.34
N ALA A 71 -11.28 1.57 -17.87
CA ALA A 71 -12.03 0.33 -17.75
C ALA A 71 -12.09 -0.12 -16.28
N PRO A 72 -13.18 -0.75 -15.81
CA PRO A 72 -13.33 -1.17 -14.42
C PRO A 72 -12.15 -1.99 -13.87
N GLU A 73 -11.60 -2.89 -14.68
CA GLU A 73 -10.45 -3.72 -14.35
C GLU A 73 -9.17 -2.90 -14.10
N HIS A 74 -8.99 -1.77 -14.80
CA HIS A 74 -7.86 -0.87 -14.56
C HIS A 74 -8.02 -0.06 -13.28
N VAL A 75 -9.25 0.36 -12.96
CA VAL A 75 -9.54 1.03 -11.68
C VAL A 75 -9.26 0.06 -10.54
N PHE A 76 -9.81 -1.15 -10.61
CA PHE A 76 -9.54 -2.22 -9.64
C PHE A 76 -8.04 -2.48 -9.48
N GLY A 77 -7.35 -2.78 -10.58
CA GLY A 77 -5.92 -3.09 -10.57
C GLY A 77 -5.05 -1.97 -10.01
N THR A 78 -5.41 -0.70 -10.28
CA THR A 78 -4.69 0.45 -9.73
C THR A 78 -4.92 0.59 -8.23
N MET A 79 -6.16 0.44 -7.75
CA MET A 79 -6.44 0.59 -6.32
C MET A 79 -5.78 -0.53 -5.49
N ILE A 80 -5.83 -1.79 -5.94
CA ILE A 80 -5.17 -2.89 -5.23
C ILE A 80 -3.64 -2.72 -5.23
N LEU A 81 -3.06 -2.31 -6.36
CA LEU A 81 -1.63 -2.02 -6.46
C LEU A 81 -1.22 -0.96 -5.44
N ILE A 82 -1.96 0.15 -5.36
CA ILE A 82 -1.65 1.25 -4.46
C ILE A 82 -1.86 0.87 -2.99
N LEU A 83 -2.92 0.11 -2.68
CA LEU A 83 -3.18 -0.38 -1.32
C LEU A 83 -2.02 -1.25 -0.84
N VAL A 84 -1.64 -2.26 -1.62
CA VAL A 84 -0.59 -3.21 -1.23
C VAL A 84 0.78 -2.54 -1.19
N ALA A 85 1.13 -1.77 -2.24
CA ALA A 85 2.42 -1.09 -2.31
C ALA A 85 2.59 -0.08 -1.19
N GLY A 86 1.53 0.63 -0.80
CA GLY A 86 1.57 1.62 0.27
C GLY A 86 1.69 1.02 1.67
N ILE A 87 1.13 -0.17 1.90
CA ILE A 87 1.14 -0.81 3.22
C ILE A 87 2.47 -1.52 3.47
N ASP A 88 2.81 -2.52 2.66
CA ASP A 88 3.91 -3.44 2.98
C ASP A 88 5.28 -2.75 2.98
N THR A 89 5.56 -1.95 1.94
CA THR A 89 6.86 -1.28 1.80
C THR A 89 7.08 -0.22 2.87
N THR A 90 6.05 0.57 3.19
CA THR A 90 6.12 1.61 4.21
C THR A 90 6.24 0.99 5.60
N TRP A 91 5.48 -0.07 5.88
CA TRP A 91 5.60 -0.81 7.14
C TRP A 91 7.02 -1.33 7.32
N SER A 92 7.55 -2.03 6.32
CA SER A 92 8.89 -2.61 6.35
C SER A 92 9.98 -1.55 6.51
N ALA A 93 9.88 -0.41 5.80
CA ALA A 93 10.80 0.72 5.95
C ALA A 93 10.81 1.30 7.37
N ILE A 94 9.62 1.51 7.96
CA ILE A 94 9.49 2.03 9.33
C ILE A 94 10.07 1.01 10.32
N GLY A 95 9.69 -0.26 10.19
CA GLY A 95 10.17 -1.33 11.07
C GLY A 95 11.69 -1.45 11.06
N ALA A 96 12.31 -1.43 9.87
CA ALA A 96 13.76 -1.49 9.72
C ALA A 96 14.46 -0.23 10.28
N SER A 97 13.88 0.95 10.09
CA SER A 97 14.41 2.21 10.65
C SER A 97 14.38 2.21 12.17
N LEU A 98 13.28 1.74 12.77
CA LEU A 98 13.16 1.59 14.23
C LEU A 98 14.15 0.56 14.77
N TRP A 99 14.31 -0.57 14.08
CA TRP A 99 15.29 -1.59 14.44
C TRP A 99 16.72 -1.05 14.40
N HIS A 100 17.06 -0.28 13.36
CA HIS A 100 18.35 0.39 13.24
C HIS A 100 18.63 1.29 14.43
N LEU A 101 17.70 2.20 14.75
CA LEU A 101 17.85 3.16 15.84
C LEU A 101 17.91 2.47 17.22
N ALA A 102 17.18 1.37 17.39
CA ALA A 102 17.21 0.57 18.62
C ALA A 102 18.55 -0.18 18.81
N THR A 103 19.26 -0.48 17.72
CA THR A 103 20.52 -1.25 17.75
C THR A 103 21.78 -0.39 17.53
N ASN A 104 21.63 0.88 17.14
CA ASN A 104 22.70 1.85 16.90
C ASN A 104 22.49 3.12 17.75
N PRO A 105 22.79 3.08 19.06
CA PRO A 105 22.49 4.20 19.97
C PRO A 105 23.24 5.50 19.62
N GLY A 106 24.37 5.41 18.92
CA GLY A 106 25.10 6.58 18.42
C GLY A 106 24.33 7.33 17.34
N ASP A 107 23.73 6.62 16.39
CA ASP A 107 22.92 7.22 15.33
C ASP A 107 21.61 7.78 15.88
N LEU A 108 20.98 7.08 16.84
CA LEU A 108 19.84 7.60 17.58
C LEU A 108 20.16 8.90 18.34
N ALA A 109 21.27 8.93 19.09
CA ALA A 109 21.68 10.11 19.83
C ALA A 109 21.96 11.29 18.90
N ARG A 110 22.64 11.04 17.78
CA ARG A 110 22.94 12.05 16.77
C ARG A 110 21.68 12.61 16.12
N LEU A 111 20.74 11.76 15.69
CA LEU A 111 19.49 12.19 15.08
C LEU A 111 18.61 12.98 16.06
N ALA A 112 18.68 12.66 17.36
CA ALA A 112 18.00 13.42 18.41
C ALA A 112 18.64 14.80 18.67
N SER A 113 19.97 14.93 18.54
CA SER A 113 20.67 16.20 18.72
C SER A 113 20.70 17.09 17.47
N GLU A 114 20.62 16.48 16.28
CA GLU A 114 20.72 17.13 14.96
C GLU A 114 19.46 16.80 14.11
N PRO A 115 18.27 17.32 14.47
CA PRO A 115 17.00 16.98 13.80
C PRO A 115 16.96 17.37 12.32
N GLU A 116 17.80 18.31 11.88
CA GLU A 116 18.01 18.66 10.47
C GLU A 116 18.52 17.49 9.62
N LEU A 117 19.09 16.46 10.24
CA LEU A 117 19.52 15.24 9.55
C LEU A 117 18.37 14.31 9.17
N MET A 118 17.13 14.56 9.62
CA MET A 118 16.01 13.64 9.40
C MET A 118 15.80 13.28 7.92
N ALA A 119 15.86 14.26 7.02
CA ALA A 119 15.72 13.99 5.59
C ALA A 119 16.83 13.07 5.07
N THR A 120 18.09 13.33 5.46
CA THR A 120 19.23 12.48 5.10
C THR A 120 19.12 11.08 5.69
N ALA A 121 18.65 10.97 6.95
CA ALA A 121 18.48 9.70 7.64
C ALA A 121 17.42 8.83 6.96
N VAL A 122 16.28 9.42 6.55
CA VAL A 122 15.23 8.71 5.80
C VAL A 122 15.78 8.12 4.51
N GLU A 123 16.50 8.90 3.70
CA GLU A 123 17.13 8.41 2.47
C GLU A 123 18.15 7.30 2.74
N GLU A 124 18.94 7.44 3.82
CA GLU A 124 19.95 6.45 4.18
C GLU A 124 19.34 5.14 4.71
N PHE A 125 18.23 5.20 5.46
CA PHE A 125 17.49 4.02 5.88
C PHE A 125 16.92 3.27 4.66
N LEU A 126 16.33 4.00 3.71
CA LEU A 126 15.82 3.40 2.47
C LEU A 126 16.95 2.78 1.64
N ARG A 127 18.11 3.44 1.55
CA ARG A 127 19.30 2.92 0.84
C ARG A 127 19.83 1.64 1.49
N PHE A 128 19.88 1.57 2.81
CA PHE A 128 20.50 0.46 3.54
C PHE A 128 19.56 -0.74 3.74
N TYR A 129 18.29 -0.50 4.06
CA TYR A 129 17.32 -1.53 4.42
C TYR A 129 16.34 -1.90 3.31
N ALA A 130 16.40 -1.23 2.16
CA ALA A 130 15.64 -1.51 0.93
C ALA A 130 14.42 -2.44 1.12
N PRO A 131 13.20 -1.90 1.31
CA PRO A 131 12.02 -2.68 1.72
C PRO A 131 11.57 -3.77 0.73
N VAL A 132 12.08 -3.73 -0.50
CA VAL A 132 11.78 -4.71 -1.55
C VAL A 132 13.09 -5.33 -2.01
N SER A 133 13.21 -6.64 -1.84
CA SER A 133 14.26 -7.47 -2.45
C SER A 133 13.67 -8.28 -3.59
N MET A 134 14.28 -8.21 -4.77
CA MET A 134 13.99 -9.12 -5.90
C MET A 134 14.70 -10.46 -5.73
#